data_AF-A0A2W4JUW3-F1
#
_entry.id   AF-A0A2W4JUW3-F1
#
_cell.length_a   1.000
_cell.length_b   1.000
_cell.length_c   1.000
_cell.angle_alpha   90.00
_cell.angle_beta   90.00
_cell.angle_gamma   90.00
#
_symmetry.space_group_name_H-M   'P 1'
#
loop_
_entity.id
_entity.type
_entity.pdbx_description
1 polymer ?
#
loop_
_entity_poly.entity_id
_entity_poly.type
_entity_poly.pdbx_seq_one_letter_code
_entity_poly.pdbx_strand_id
1 'polypeptide(L)'
;GSGKQARAVIDGLEADVVTLALAYDIDALADHKLIPQDWQKRLPQNSSPYTSTIVFLVRKGNPKGIKDWDDLIKPGVSVITPNPKTSGGARWNYLAAWGYALKKSGGDEAYAKEFVKKLYKNVAVLDSGARGSTTTFVERGIGDVFISWENEAFLALKELGPDKFELIVPSISILAEPPVTVVDKVVDKRGTRALAQAYLEYLYSEEGQEIAAQNYYRPRLEKVAAKYAKVFPKVNLFTIDEVFGGWRKAQQTHFADGGVFDQIYSSK
;
A
#
# COMPACT_ATOMS: atom_id res chain seq x y z
N GLY A 1 3.20 -6.61 8.66
CA GLY A 1 3.06 -6.15 7.27
C GLY A 1 4.20 -6.65 6.41
N SER A 2 4.25 -6.24 5.14
CA SER A 2 5.25 -6.69 4.15
C SER A 2 6.71 -6.51 4.58
N GLY A 3 7.06 -5.38 5.23
CA GLY A 3 8.44 -5.16 5.70
C GLY A 3 8.89 -6.18 6.76
N LYS A 4 7.97 -6.67 7.61
CA LYS A 4 8.26 -7.78 8.53
C LYS A 4 8.50 -9.10 7.77
N GLN A 5 7.74 -9.34 6.70
CA GLN A 5 7.89 -10.54 5.87
C GLN A 5 9.23 -10.52 5.09
N ALA A 6 9.62 -9.36 4.56
CA ALA A 6 10.93 -9.18 3.93
C ALA A 6 12.08 -9.52 4.88
N ARG A 7 12.03 -9.00 6.13
CA ARG A 7 13.00 -9.36 7.17
C ARG A 7 13.03 -10.86 7.47
N ALA A 8 11.87 -11.50 7.59
CA ALA A 8 11.83 -12.95 7.83
C ALA A 8 12.57 -13.74 6.74
N VAL A 9 12.45 -13.34 5.46
CA VAL A 9 13.20 -13.97 4.34
C VAL A 9 14.70 -13.69 4.44
N ILE A 10 15.08 -12.45 4.77
CA ILE A 10 16.48 -12.06 5.03
C ILE A 10 17.10 -12.90 6.16
N ASP A 11 16.33 -13.13 7.23
CA ASP A 11 16.74 -13.86 8.43
C ASP A 11 16.71 -15.40 8.25
N GLY A 12 16.33 -15.90 7.07
CA GLY A 12 16.46 -17.31 6.71
C GLY A 12 15.16 -18.05 6.41
N LEU A 13 14.00 -17.38 6.39
CA LEU A 13 12.77 -17.99 5.86
C LEU A 13 12.92 -18.26 4.36
N GLU A 14 12.98 -19.54 4.00
CA GLU A 14 13.19 -19.98 2.63
C GLU A 14 11.89 -19.92 1.80
N ALA A 15 11.56 -18.72 1.33
CA ALA A 15 10.49 -18.50 0.36
C ALA A 15 11.02 -18.66 -1.08
N ASP A 16 10.34 -19.46 -1.92
CA ASP A 16 10.68 -19.61 -3.35
C ASP A 16 10.36 -18.34 -4.16
N VAL A 17 9.27 -17.67 -3.79
CA VAL A 17 8.83 -16.39 -4.36
C VAL A 17 8.45 -15.44 -3.25
N VAL A 18 8.58 -14.15 -3.52
CA VAL A 18 8.03 -13.09 -2.66
C VAL A 18 7.04 -12.25 -3.45
N THR A 19 5.90 -11.98 -2.83
CA THR A 19 4.82 -11.13 -3.35
C THR A 19 4.54 -10.04 -2.32
N LEU A 20 5.32 -8.96 -2.35
CA LEU A 20 5.36 -7.96 -1.29
C LEU A 20 4.57 -6.71 -1.67
N ALA A 21 4.41 -5.78 -0.73
CA ALA A 21 3.53 -4.63 -0.92
C ALA A 21 4.16 -3.49 -1.75
N LEU A 22 5.48 -3.45 -1.87
CA LEU A 22 6.23 -2.36 -2.53
C LEU A 22 7.67 -2.80 -2.86
N ALA A 23 8.29 -2.11 -3.82
CA ALA A 23 9.59 -2.50 -4.38
C ALA A 23 10.74 -2.46 -3.35
N TYR A 24 10.76 -1.44 -2.47
CA TYR A 24 11.81 -1.34 -1.45
C TYR A 24 11.94 -2.59 -0.57
N ASP A 25 10.83 -3.26 -0.26
CA ASP A 25 10.87 -4.48 0.56
C ASP A 25 11.60 -5.62 -0.15
N ILE A 26 11.54 -5.67 -1.48
CA ILE A 26 12.29 -6.63 -2.30
C ILE A 26 13.72 -6.14 -2.54
N ASP A 27 13.95 -4.84 -2.71
CA ASP A 27 15.30 -4.25 -2.76
C ASP A 27 16.12 -4.61 -1.52
N ALA A 28 15.50 -4.65 -0.34
CA ALA A 28 16.16 -5.10 0.88
C ALA A 28 16.68 -6.56 0.79
N LEU A 29 15.98 -7.45 0.08
CA LEU A 29 16.46 -8.81 -0.19
C LEU A 29 17.64 -8.80 -1.17
N ALA A 30 17.59 -7.92 -2.18
CA ALA A 30 18.67 -7.74 -3.15
C ALA A 30 19.96 -7.21 -2.48
N ASP A 31 19.82 -6.30 -1.52
CA ASP A 31 20.94 -5.75 -0.74
C ASP A 31 21.62 -6.82 0.12
N HIS A 32 20.87 -7.85 0.54
CA HIS A 32 21.39 -9.05 1.20
C HIS A 32 21.80 -10.17 0.22
N LYS A 33 21.88 -9.85 -1.08
CA LYS A 33 22.32 -10.76 -2.15
C LYS A 33 21.48 -12.04 -2.23
N LEU A 34 20.21 -12.01 -1.85
CA LEU A 34 19.29 -13.15 -2.03
C LEU A 34 18.76 -13.25 -3.47
N ILE A 35 18.72 -12.11 -4.14
CA ILE A 35 18.29 -11.86 -5.52
C ILE A 35 19.21 -10.79 -6.14
N PRO A 36 19.28 -10.62 -7.47
CA PRO A 36 20.07 -9.56 -8.11
C PRO A 36 19.42 -8.19 -7.93
N GLN A 37 20.23 -7.14 -8.10
CA GLN A 37 19.80 -5.74 -7.92
C GLN A 37 18.80 -5.27 -8.98
N ASP A 38 18.81 -5.87 -10.16
CA ASP A 38 17.91 -5.55 -11.27
C ASP A 38 16.67 -6.47 -11.33
N TRP A 39 16.33 -7.14 -10.22
CA TRP A 39 15.20 -8.06 -10.11
C TRP A 39 13.88 -7.48 -10.65
N GLN A 40 13.67 -6.17 -10.53
CA GLN A 40 12.43 -5.49 -10.92
C GLN A 40 12.22 -5.49 -12.45
N LYS A 41 13.27 -5.79 -13.23
CA LYS A 41 13.21 -5.91 -14.69
C LYS A 41 12.83 -7.31 -15.17
N ARG A 42 12.73 -8.29 -14.26
CA ARG A 42 12.46 -9.70 -14.61
C ARG A 42 11.08 -9.92 -15.21
N LEU A 43 10.10 -9.17 -14.73
CA LEU A 43 8.71 -9.30 -15.14
C LEU A 43 8.18 -7.94 -15.62
N PRO A 44 7.15 -7.92 -16.48
CA PRO A 44 6.59 -6.68 -16.99
C PRO A 44 6.11 -5.73 -15.89
N GLN A 45 6.03 -4.44 -16.23
CA GLN A 45 5.34 -3.42 -15.42
C GLN A 45 5.87 -3.36 -13.98
N ASN A 46 7.19 -3.17 -13.84
CA ASN A 46 7.89 -3.08 -12.56
C ASN A 46 7.77 -4.33 -11.70
N SER A 47 7.63 -5.50 -12.33
CA SER A 47 7.29 -6.77 -11.70
C SER A 47 6.01 -6.72 -10.85
N SER A 48 5.05 -5.86 -11.22
CA SER A 48 3.76 -5.70 -10.53
C SER A 48 2.59 -6.10 -11.43
N PRO A 49 2.09 -7.35 -11.32
CA PRO A 49 1.04 -7.88 -12.20
C PRO A 49 -0.31 -7.18 -12.03
N TYR A 50 -0.53 -6.53 -10.89
CA TYR A 50 -1.72 -5.73 -10.61
C TYR A 50 -1.31 -4.46 -9.88
N THR A 51 -2.25 -3.52 -9.77
CA THR A 51 -2.09 -2.31 -8.96
C THR A 51 -3.24 -2.17 -7.97
N SER A 52 -3.11 -1.19 -7.09
CA SER A 52 -4.18 -0.75 -6.21
C SER A 52 -3.94 0.73 -5.90
N THR A 53 -4.70 1.27 -4.98
CA THR A 53 -4.52 2.64 -4.50
C THR A 53 -4.99 2.77 -3.05
N ILE A 54 -4.84 3.96 -2.49
CA ILE A 54 -5.27 4.28 -1.14
C ILE A 54 -6.58 5.06 -1.18
N VAL A 55 -7.54 4.61 -0.39
CA VAL A 55 -8.90 5.15 -0.28
C VAL A 55 -9.29 5.23 1.19
N PHE A 56 -10.43 5.83 1.48
CA PHE A 56 -10.95 5.88 2.84
C PHE A 56 -12.18 4.99 2.98
N LEU A 57 -12.22 4.21 4.05
CA LEU A 57 -13.43 3.53 4.50
C LEU A 57 -13.98 4.29 5.70
N VAL A 58 -15.23 4.74 5.62
CA VAL A 58 -15.91 5.46 6.70
C VAL A 58 -17.14 4.69 7.17
N ARG A 59 -17.67 5.06 8.32
CA ARG A 59 -18.92 4.49 8.84
C ARG A 59 -20.12 4.93 7.99
N LYS A 60 -21.18 4.11 7.97
CA LYS A 60 -22.45 4.41 7.29
C LYS A 60 -22.96 5.81 7.65
N GLY A 61 -23.44 6.53 6.65
CA GLY A 61 -23.93 7.91 6.74
C GLY A 61 -22.82 8.95 6.82
N ASN A 62 -21.54 8.53 6.85
CA ASN A 62 -20.37 9.39 6.93
C ASN A 62 -20.52 10.52 7.98
N PRO A 63 -20.65 10.19 9.27
CA PRO A 63 -21.04 11.16 10.31
C PRO A 63 -20.03 12.30 10.53
N LYS A 64 -18.78 12.13 10.08
CA LYS A 64 -17.73 13.16 10.11
C LYS A 64 -17.64 13.97 8.82
N GLY A 65 -18.46 13.64 7.80
CA GLY A 65 -18.48 14.34 6.51
C GLY A 65 -17.14 14.27 5.77
N ILE A 66 -16.42 13.15 5.87
CA ILE A 66 -15.12 12.96 5.23
C ILE A 66 -15.30 12.88 3.72
N LYS A 67 -14.59 13.71 2.97
CA LYS A 67 -14.61 13.75 1.51
C LYS A 67 -13.21 13.68 0.92
N ASP A 68 -12.22 14.24 1.61
CA ASP A 68 -10.84 14.28 1.14
C ASP A 68 -9.82 14.31 2.29
N TRP A 69 -8.53 14.32 1.96
CA TRP A 69 -7.41 14.29 2.91
C TRP A 69 -7.46 15.39 3.98
N ASP A 70 -7.91 16.61 3.65
CA ASP A 70 -8.06 17.71 4.61
C ASP A 70 -9.01 17.39 5.77
N ASP A 71 -10.01 16.55 5.53
CA ASP A 71 -10.97 16.18 6.56
C ASP A 71 -10.33 15.31 7.64
N LEU A 72 -9.29 14.55 7.29
CA LEU A 72 -8.61 13.64 8.20
C LEU A 72 -7.79 14.36 9.28
N ILE A 73 -7.42 15.62 9.06
CA ILE A 73 -6.65 16.44 10.02
C ILE A 73 -7.54 17.34 10.89
N LYS A 74 -8.87 17.27 10.73
CA LYS A 74 -9.81 18.07 11.53
C LYS A 74 -9.84 17.60 12.99
N PRO A 75 -10.02 18.51 13.97
CA PRO A 75 -10.21 18.12 15.36
C PRO A 75 -11.39 17.16 15.53
N GLY A 76 -11.23 16.15 16.37
CA GLY A 76 -12.30 15.20 16.68
C GLY A 76 -12.56 14.14 15.60
N VAL A 77 -11.70 14.04 14.58
CA VAL A 77 -11.65 12.90 13.65
C VAL A 77 -10.61 11.90 14.16
N SER A 78 -11.03 10.64 14.32
CA SER A 78 -10.17 9.54 14.72
C SER A 78 -9.79 8.69 13.51
N VAL A 79 -8.50 8.62 13.20
CA VAL A 79 -7.97 7.93 12.01
C VAL A 79 -7.40 6.57 12.40
N ILE A 80 -7.70 5.56 11.59
CA ILE A 80 -7.02 4.26 11.60
C ILE A 80 -6.08 4.18 10.41
N THR A 81 -4.83 3.78 10.66
CA THR A 81 -3.83 3.45 9.64
C THR A 81 -2.77 2.54 10.28
N PRO A 82 -2.18 1.58 9.55
CA PRO A 82 -1.13 0.72 10.11
C PRO A 82 0.19 1.48 10.34
N ASN A 83 1.16 0.82 10.98
CA ASN A 83 2.48 1.36 11.30
C ASN A 83 3.46 1.34 10.10
N PRO A 84 4.01 2.49 9.65
CA PRO A 84 4.99 2.58 8.55
C PRO A 84 6.28 1.78 8.77
N LYS A 85 6.69 1.53 10.02
CA LYS A 85 7.89 0.76 10.35
C LYS A 85 7.76 -0.74 10.10
N THR A 86 6.54 -1.25 9.89
CA THR A 86 6.29 -2.69 9.73
C THR A 86 5.35 -3.05 8.56
N SER A 87 4.62 -2.07 8.01
CA SER A 87 3.61 -2.28 6.98
C SER A 87 3.93 -1.50 5.71
N GLY A 88 3.92 -2.18 4.55
CA GLY A 88 4.01 -1.49 3.25
C GLY A 88 2.78 -0.65 2.93
N GLY A 89 1.58 -1.15 3.27
CA GLY A 89 0.35 -0.35 3.15
C GLY A 89 0.41 0.96 3.93
N ALA A 90 1.02 0.94 5.14
CA ALA A 90 1.19 2.16 5.93
C ALA A 90 2.11 3.19 5.25
N ARG A 91 3.15 2.72 4.54
CA ARG A 91 4.05 3.59 3.78
C ARG A 91 3.32 4.18 2.57
N TRP A 92 2.52 3.39 1.85
CA TRP A 92 1.64 3.93 0.79
C TRP A 92 0.64 4.96 1.34
N ASN A 93 -0.02 4.68 2.46
CA ASN A 93 -0.94 5.62 3.13
C ASN A 93 -0.25 6.95 3.46
N TYR A 94 0.94 6.87 4.06
CA TYR A 94 1.75 8.04 4.40
C TYR A 94 2.11 8.86 3.15
N LEU A 95 2.62 8.20 2.11
CA LEU A 95 3.06 8.87 0.89
C LEU A 95 1.89 9.45 0.09
N ALA A 96 0.71 8.81 0.15
CA ALA A 96 -0.52 9.36 -0.42
C ALA A 96 -0.90 10.70 0.24
N ALA A 97 -0.90 10.75 1.58
CA ALA A 97 -1.16 11.97 2.34
C ALA A 97 -0.09 13.05 2.10
N TRP A 98 1.18 12.65 2.05
CA TRP A 98 2.29 13.57 1.78
C TRP A 98 2.20 14.16 0.37
N GLY A 99 1.98 13.32 -0.65
CA GLY A 99 1.86 13.76 -2.03
C GLY A 99 0.63 14.64 -2.28
N TYR A 100 -0.48 14.39 -1.58
CA TYR A 100 -1.62 15.32 -1.53
C TYR A 100 -1.18 16.70 -1.01
N ALA A 101 -0.53 16.73 0.15
CA ALA A 101 -0.14 17.97 0.80
C ALA A 101 0.87 18.77 -0.03
N LEU A 102 1.85 18.10 -0.64
CA LEU A 102 2.80 18.71 -1.58
C LEU A 102 2.09 19.35 -2.78
N LYS A 103 1.20 18.60 -3.45
CA LYS A 103 0.50 19.11 -4.63
C LYS A 103 -0.42 20.28 -4.27
N LYS A 104 -1.07 20.22 -3.10
CA LYS A 104 -1.92 21.28 -2.59
C LYS A 104 -1.15 22.56 -2.26
N SER A 105 0.07 22.44 -1.73
CA SER A 105 0.90 23.60 -1.35
C SER A 105 1.79 24.13 -2.47
N GLY A 106 1.74 23.55 -3.67
CA GLY A 106 2.64 23.91 -4.76
C GLY A 106 4.08 23.44 -4.56
N GLY A 107 4.30 22.38 -3.79
CA GLY A 107 5.61 21.75 -3.56
C GLY A 107 6.29 22.11 -2.24
N ASP A 108 5.61 22.76 -1.31
CA ASP A 108 6.17 23.09 0.01
C ASP A 108 6.26 21.84 0.91
N GLU A 109 7.49 21.35 1.11
CA GLU A 109 7.79 20.21 1.98
C GLU A 109 7.52 20.48 3.47
N ALA A 110 7.68 21.71 3.95
CA ALA A 110 7.41 22.06 5.34
C ALA A 110 5.90 21.99 5.60
N TYR A 111 5.09 22.47 4.66
CA TYR A 111 3.64 22.30 4.70
C TYR A 111 3.25 20.81 4.70
N ALA A 112 3.86 20.00 3.82
CA ALA A 112 3.57 18.57 3.76
C ALA A 112 3.92 17.84 5.07
N LYS A 113 5.07 18.15 5.66
CA LYS A 113 5.47 17.61 6.96
C LYS A 113 4.47 17.98 8.06
N GLU A 114 4.05 19.24 8.15
CA GLU A 114 3.07 19.67 9.15
C GLU A 114 1.68 19.09 8.91
N PHE A 115 1.27 18.91 7.65
CA PHE A 115 0.02 18.24 7.30
C PHE A 115 0.02 16.79 7.80
N VAL A 116 1.05 16.02 7.46
CA VAL A 116 1.16 14.62 7.87
C VAL A 116 1.34 14.51 9.39
N LYS A 117 2.04 15.46 10.04
CA LYS A 117 2.10 15.53 11.50
C LYS A 117 0.72 15.68 12.13
N LYS A 118 -0.12 16.60 11.62
CA LYS A 118 -1.51 16.76 12.09
C LYS A 118 -2.34 15.50 11.86
N LEU A 119 -2.16 14.84 10.71
CA LEU A 119 -2.81 13.56 10.43
C LEU A 119 -2.46 12.50 11.50
N TYR A 120 -1.18 12.31 11.79
CA TYR A 120 -0.74 11.31 12.77
C TYR A 120 -1.09 11.67 14.23
N LYS A 121 -1.35 12.94 14.55
CA LYS A 121 -1.97 13.31 15.82
C LYS A 121 -3.38 12.74 15.98
N ASN A 122 -4.14 12.66 14.89
CA ASN A 122 -5.48 12.08 14.85
C ASN A 122 -5.49 10.55 14.76
N VAL A 123 -4.33 9.91 14.57
CA VAL A 123 -4.25 8.44 14.52
C VAL A 123 -4.41 7.84 15.91
N ALA A 124 -5.41 6.97 16.06
CA ALA A 124 -5.73 6.32 17.33
C ALA A 124 -4.87 5.08 17.60
N VAL A 125 -4.64 4.25 16.57
CA VAL A 125 -3.93 2.98 16.69
C VAL A 125 -3.04 2.77 15.46
N LEU A 126 -1.81 2.31 15.68
CA LEU A 126 -0.85 1.93 14.63
C LEU A 126 -0.63 0.41 14.64
N ASP A 127 -1.56 -0.34 14.05
CA ASP A 127 -1.42 -1.80 13.95
C ASP A 127 -0.21 -2.22 13.10
N SER A 128 0.35 -3.40 13.35
CA SER A 128 1.56 -3.89 12.66
C SER A 128 1.37 -4.22 11.15
N GLY A 129 0.15 -4.14 10.64
CA GLY A 129 -0.20 -4.49 9.26
C GLY A 129 -1.62 -4.08 8.88
N ALA A 130 -1.86 -3.93 7.57
CA ALA A 130 -3.14 -3.47 7.05
C ALA A 130 -4.34 -4.31 7.53
N ARG A 131 -4.25 -5.64 7.49
CA ARG A 131 -5.33 -6.52 7.97
C ARG A 131 -5.65 -6.32 9.46
N GLY A 132 -4.64 -6.05 10.29
CA GLY A 132 -4.85 -5.71 11.70
C GLY A 132 -5.65 -4.41 11.86
N SER A 133 -5.31 -3.39 11.07
CA SER A 133 -6.07 -2.14 11.01
C SER A 133 -7.49 -2.32 10.50
N THR A 134 -7.71 -3.22 9.53
CA THR A 134 -9.05 -3.62 9.09
C THR A 134 -9.84 -4.16 10.28
N THR A 135 -9.33 -5.16 11.00
CA THR A 135 -9.99 -5.70 12.21
C THR A 135 -10.25 -4.63 13.28
N THR A 136 -9.29 -3.73 13.52
CA THR A 136 -9.45 -2.61 14.48
C THR A 136 -10.61 -1.68 14.09
N PHE A 137 -10.69 -1.28 12.84
CA PHE A 137 -11.75 -0.37 12.37
C PHE A 137 -13.11 -1.08 12.30
N VAL A 138 -13.10 -2.26 11.71
CA VAL A 138 -14.29 -2.94 11.22
C VAL A 138 -14.95 -3.80 12.29
N GLU A 139 -14.17 -4.64 12.97
CA GLU A 139 -14.68 -5.59 13.96
C GLU A 139 -14.73 -4.96 15.36
N ARG A 140 -13.66 -4.23 15.74
CA ARG A 140 -13.57 -3.59 17.07
C ARG A 140 -14.23 -2.22 17.11
N GLY A 141 -14.63 -1.69 15.96
CA GLY A 141 -15.36 -0.43 15.86
C GLY A 141 -14.56 0.77 16.40
N ILE A 142 -13.24 0.81 16.20
CA ILE A 142 -12.39 1.93 16.63
C ILE A 142 -12.13 2.88 15.46
N GLY A 143 -12.22 4.19 15.69
CA GLY A 143 -11.94 5.23 14.69
C GLY A 143 -13.15 5.65 13.86
N ASP A 144 -13.05 6.78 13.18
CA ASP A 144 -14.10 7.34 12.31
C ASP A 144 -13.85 7.01 10.83
N VAL A 145 -12.58 6.90 10.46
CA VAL A 145 -12.12 6.67 9.11
C VAL A 145 -10.88 5.78 9.10
N PHE A 146 -10.85 4.83 8.17
CA PHE A 146 -9.70 3.97 7.92
C PHE A 146 -9.07 4.32 6.57
N ILE A 147 -7.79 4.73 6.60
CA ILE A 147 -6.97 4.90 5.40
C ILE A 147 -6.52 3.50 4.97
N SER A 148 -7.09 3.01 3.87
CA SER A 148 -7.02 1.60 3.51
C SER A 148 -6.51 1.40 2.09
N TRP A 149 -5.97 0.22 1.84
CA TRP A 149 -5.90 -0.32 0.49
C TRP A 149 -7.30 -0.43 -0.11
N GLU A 150 -7.43 -0.11 -1.39
CA GLU A 150 -8.69 -0.20 -2.10
C GLU A 150 -9.30 -1.61 -2.05
N ASN A 151 -8.50 -2.65 -2.25
CA ASN A 151 -8.96 -4.04 -2.17
C ASN A 151 -9.48 -4.43 -0.77
N GLU A 152 -8.86 -3.93 0.31
CA GLU A 152 -9.34 -4.17 1.68
C GLU A 152 -10.66 -3.44 1.96
N ALA A 153 -10.81 -2.21 1.44
CA ALA A 153 -12.05 -1.46 1.57
C ALA A 153 -13.21 -2.14 0.83
N PHE A 154 -12.98 -2.64 -0.39
CA PHE A 154 -13.98 -3.44 -1.10
C PHE A 154 -14.30 -4.76 -0.42
N LEU A 155 -13.29 -5.45 0.12
CA LEU A 155 -13.51 -6.68 0.87
C LEU A 155 -14.36 -6.44 2.11
N ALA A 156 -14.10 -5.37 2.86
CA ALA A 156 -14.91 -4.99 4.02
C ALA A 156 -16.37 -4.70 3.64
N LEU A 157 -16.60 -4.00 2.51
CA LEU A 157 -17.95 -3.77 1.99
C LEU A 157 -18.65 -5.06 1.56
N LYS A 158 -17.92 -6.00 0.95
CA LYS A 158 -18.45 -7.31 0.52
C LYS A 158 -18.82 -8.20 1.71
N GLU A 159 -17.92 -8.33 2.68
CA GLU A 159 -18.06 -9.28 3.80
C GLU A 159 -19.09 -8.81 4.83
N LEU A 160 -19.23 -7.50 5.03
CA LEU A 160 -20.01 -6.95 6.14
C LEU A 160 -21.21 -6.10 5.71
N GLY A 161 -21.34 -5.93 4.39
CA GLY A 161 -22.45 -5.26 3.73
C GLY A 161 -22.25 -3.75 3.57
N PRO A 162 -22.83 -3.16 2.50
CA PRO A 162 -22.80 -1.71 2.24
C PRO A 162 -23.61 -0.89 3.26
N ASP A 163 -24.26 -1.54 4.21
CA ASP A 163 -25.09 -0.92 5.24
C ASP A 163 -24.29 -0.48 6.46
N LYS A 164 -23.02 -0.90 6.58
CA LYS A 164 -22.16 -0.53 7.72
C LYS A 164 -21.08 0.48 7.38
N PHE A 165 -20.62 0.48 6.13
CA PHE A 165 -19.49 1.29 5.70
C PHE A 165 -19.75 1.95 4.35
N GLU A 166 -19.01 3.02 4.10
CA GLU A 166 -19.01 3.73 2.82
C GLU A 166 -17.57 3.93 2.36
N LEU A 167 -17.36 3.82 1.06
CA LEU A 167 -16.08 4.10 0.43
C LEU A 167 -16.03 5.58 0.03
N ILE A 168 -15.00 6.29 0.48
CA ILE A 168 -14.68 7.64 0.03
C ILE A 168 -13.40 7.58 -0.80
N VAL A 169 -13.52 8.01 -2.05
CA VAL A 169 -12.39 8.13 -2.99
C VAL A 169 -11.85 9.55 -2.89
N PRO A 170 -10.61 9.75 -2.41
CA PRO A 170 -10.05 11.10 -2.29
C PRO A 170 -9.85 11.74 -3.67
N SER A 171 -9.65 13.06 -3.69
CA SER A 171 -9.44 13.80 -4.95
C SER A 171 -8.18 13.36 -5.70
N ILE A 172 -7.20 12.86 -4.95
CA ILE A 172 -5.94 12.33 -5.43
C ILE A 172 -5.42 11.24 -4.49
N SER A 173 -4.76 10.25 -5.04
CA SER A 173 -4.10 9.19 -4.30
C SER A 173 -2.82 8.75 -5.02
N ILE A 174 -2.17 7.71 -4.50
CA ILE A 174 -0.94 7.15 -5.06
C ILE A 174 -1.25 5.86 -5.82
N LEU A 175 -0.60 5.67 -6.97
CA LEU A 175 -0.57 4.38 -7.65
C LEU A 175 0.31 3.44 -6.84
N ALA A 176 -0.32 2.44 -6.24
CA ALA A 176 0.40 1.44 -5.46
C ALA A 176 0.65 0.19 -6.30
N GLU A 177 1.92 -0.23 -6.34
CA GLU A 177 2.43 -1.29 -7.21
C GLU A 177 3.09 -2.40 -6.37
N PRO A 178 2.32 -3.40 -5.91
CA PRO A 178 2.85 -4.57 -5.19
C PRO A 178 3.69 -5.44 -6.13
N PRO A 179 5.01 -5.60 -5.92
CA PRO A 179 5.85 -6.34 -6.82
C PRO A 179 6.04 -7.80 -6.40
N VAL A 180 6.43 -8.61 -7.37
CA VAL A 180 6.69 -10.04 -7.21
C VAL A 180 8.06 -10.42 -7.79
N THR A 181 8.76 -11.37 -7.19
CA THR A 181 9.98 -11.94 -7.77
C THR A 181 10.30 -13.31 -7.18
N VAL A 182 11.06 -14.12 -7.92
CA VAL A 182 11.65 -15.37 -7.40
C VAL A 182 12.84 -15.06 -6.48
N VAL A 183 13.05 -15.88 -5.46
CA VAL A 183 14.22 -15.79 -4.57
C VAL A 183 15.29 -16.76 -5.04
N ASP A 184 16.25 -16.27 -5.81
CA ASP A 184 17.24 -17.07 -6.54
C ASP A 184 17.94 -18.12 -5.67
N LYS A 185 18.50 -17.70 -4.53
CA LYS A 185 19.20 -18.62 -3.63
C LYS A 185 18.34 -19.78 -3.14
N VAL A 186 17.03 -19.56 -2.96
CA VAL A 186 16.10 -20.58 -2.47
C VAL A 186 15.67 -21.51 -3.60
N VAL A 187 15.27 -20.94 -4.74
CA VAL A 187 14.79 -21.75 -5.87
C VAL A 187 15.89 -22.61 -6.51
N ASP A 188 17.14 -22.13 -6.49
CA ASP A 188 18.29 -22.90 -6.97
C ASP A 188 18.64 -24.02 -5.99
N LYS A 189 18.58 -23.75 -4.68
CA LYS A 189 18.78 -24.76 -3.64
C LYS A 189 17.72 -25.87 -3.70
N ARG A 190 16.47 -25.52 -3.97
CA ARG A 190 15.32 -26.45 -3.99
C ARG A 190 15.07 -27.10 -5.35
N GLY A 191 15.67 -26.60 -6.43
CA GLY A 191 15.39 -27.05 -7.79
C GLY A 191 13.98 -26.66 -8.29
N THR A 192 13.40 -25.59 -7.75
CA THR A 192 12.01 -25.15 -8.00
C THR A 192 11.91 -23.98 -8.97
N ARG A 193 13.02 -23.49 -9.52
CA ARG A 193 13.08 -22.25 -10.33
C ARG A 193 12.05 -22.20 -11.46
N ALA A 194 11.94 -23.26 -12.26
CA ALA A 194 11.02 -23.28 -13.39
C ALA A 194 9.56 -23.14 -12.95
N LEU A 195 9.16 -23.86 -11.89
CA LEU A 195 7.81 -23.77 -11.34
C LEU A 195 7.54 -22.40 -10.70
N ALA A 196 8.50 -21.87 -9.94
CA ALA A 196 8.39 -20.56 -9.30
C ALA A 196 8.27 -19.41 -10.32
N GLN A 197 9.04 -19.48 -11.42
CA GLN A 197 8.94 -18.53 -12.53
C GLN A 197 7.58 -18.64 -13.22
N ALA A 198 7.16 -19.85 -13.59
CA ALA A 198 5.86 -20.08 -14.23
C ALA A 198 4.70 -19.59 -13.34
N TYR A 199 4.77 -19.81 -12.02
CA TYR A 199 3.78 -19.31 -11.08
C TYR A 199 3.64 -17.77 -11.12
N LEU A 200 4.77 -17.04 -11.13
CA LEU A 200 4.73 -15.57 -11.18
C LEU A 200 4.33 -15.03 -12.55
N GLU A 201 4.77 -15.66 -13.63
CA GLU A 201 4.36 -15.32 -14.99
C GLU A 201 2.86 -15.55 -15.19
N TYR A 202 2.29 -16.59 -14.57
CA TYR A 202 0.86 -16.87 -14.64
C TYR A 202 -0.01 -15.76 -14.05
N LEU A 203 0.52 -14.96 -13.12
CA LEU A 203 -0.20 -13.79 -12.57
C LEU A 203 -0.52 -12.75 -13.66
N TYR A 204 0.23 -12.74 -14.77
CA TYR A 204 0.03 -11.86 -15.92
C TYR A 204 -0.89 -12.47 -17.00
N SER A 205 -1.25 -13.75 -16.88
CA SER A 205 -2.20 -14.40 -17.80
C SER A 205 -3.60 -13.77 -17.69
N GLU A 206 -4.44 -13.97 -18.71
CA GLU A 206 -5.83 -13.50 -18.65
C GLU A 206 -6.56 -14.04 -17.41
N GLU A 207 -6.38 -15.32 -17.06
CA GLU A 207 -6.96 -15.92 -15.86
C GLU A 207 -6.41 -15.28 -14.57
N GLY A 208 -5.10 -15.10 -14.46
CA GLY A 208 -4.48 -14.46 -13.29
C GLY A 208 -5.00 -13.02 -13.08
N GLN A 209 -5.18 -12.29 -14.17
CA GLN A 209 -5.73 -10.92 -14.16
C GLN A 209 -7.22 -10.89 -13.79
N GLU A 210 -7.99 -11.86 -14.27
CA GLU A 210 -9.41 -12.05 -13.89
C GLU A 210 -9.54 -12.35 -12.39
N ILE A 211 -8.71 -13.25 -11.85
CA ILE A 211 -8.67 -13.56 -10.42
C ILE A 211 -8.29 -12.31 -9.62
N ALA A 212 -7.29 -11.55 -10.05
CA ALA A 212 -6.90 -10.31 -9.38
C ALA A 212 -8.07 -9.32 -9.30
N ALA A 213 -8.78 -9.12 -10.41
CA ALA A 213 -9.94 -8.22 -10.47
C ALA A 213 -11.13 -8.68 -9.61
N GLN A 214 -11.42 -9.99 -9.59
CA GLN A 214 -12.46 -10.59 -8.72
C GLN A 214 -12.15 -10.42 -7.23
N ASN A 215 -10.87 -10.29 -6.88
CA ASN A 215 -10.38 -10.03 -5.54
C ASN A 215 -10.04 -8.55 -5.31
N TYR A 216 -10.61 -7.65 -6.13
CA TYR A 216 -10.55 -6.20 -5.97
C TYR A 216 -9.16 -5.57 -6.13
N TYR A 217 -8.24 -6.23 -6.82
CA TYR A 217 -7.01 -5.61 -7.29
C TYR A 217 -7.20 -5.10 -8.71
N ARG A 218 -6.63 -3.94 -9.06
CA ARG A 218 -6.75 -3.37 -10.40
C ARG A 218 -5.90 -4.19 -11.37
N PRO A 219 -6.50 -4.90 -12.35
CA PRO A 219 -5.73 -5.66 -13.33
C PRO A 219 -5.02 -4.72 -14.29
N ARG A 220 -3.87 -5.15 -14.81
CA ARG A 220 -3.06 -4.44 -15.82
C ARG A 220 -3.44 -4.81 -17.24
N LEU A 221 -3.95 -6.03 -17.46
CA LEU A 221 -4.36 -6.47 -18.80
C LEU A 221 -5.59 -5.69 -19.25
N GLU A 222 -5.45 -4.88 -20.31
CA GLU A 222 -6.47 -3.92 -20.76
C GLU A 222 -7.85 -4.53 -20.96
N LYS A 223 -7.91 -5.72 -21.57
CA LYS A 223 -9.15 -6.48 -21.80
C LYS A 223 -9.89 -6.76 -20.48
N VAL A 224 -9.16 -7.19 -19.45
CA VAL A 224 -9.74 -7.49 -18.12
C VAL A 224 -10.05 -6.17 -17.39
N ALA A 225 -9.16 -5.18 -17.44
CA ALA A 225 -9.42 -3.87 -16.84
C ALA A 225 -10.70 -3.21 -17.38
N ALA A 226 -10.96 -3.30 -18.68
CA ALA A 226 -12.19 -2.82 -19.30
C ALA A 226 -13.44 -3.53 -18.78
N LYS A 227 -13.37 -4.86 -18.59
CA LYS A 227 -14.48 -5.67 -18.06
C LYS A 227 -14.86 -5.28 -16.62
N TYR A 228 -13.88 -4.94 -15.77
CA TYR A 228 -14.10 -4.55 -14.38
C TYR A 228 -14.10 -3.03 -14.14
N ALA A 229 -14.15 -2.21 -15.19
CA ALA A 229 -14.08 -0.75 -15.07
C ALA A 229 -15.17 -0.13 -14.18
N LYS A 230 -16.30 -0.82 -14.00
CA LYS A 230 -17.40 -0.39 -13.09
C LYS A 230 -17.13 -0.70 -11.62
N VAL A 231 -16.23 -1.62 -11.32
CA VAL A 231 -15.86 -1.98 -9.93
C VAL A 231 -14.92 -0.93 -9.35
N PHE A 232 -13.94 -0.48 -10.13
CA PHE A 232 -12.90 0.42 -9.67
C PHE A 232 -13.25 1.89 -9.95
N PRO A 233 -13.43 2.73 -8.92
CA PRO A 233 -13.68 4.15 -9.13
C PRO A 233 -12.49 4.81 -9.83
N LYS A 234 -12.81 5.84 -10.63
CA LYS A 234 -11.79 6.72 -11.19
C LYS A 234 -11.22 7.59 -10.07
N VAL A 235 -9.90 7.70 -10.03
CA VAL A 235 -9.15 8.48 -9.05
C VAL A 235 -7.91 9.04 -9.73
N ASN A 236 -7.53 10.27 -9.40
CA ASN A 236 -6.28 10.85 -9.88
C ASN A 236 -5.12 10.20 -9.13
N LEU A 237 -4.19 9.59 -9.84
CA LEU A 237 -3.06 8.90 -9.25
C LEU A 237 -1.76 9.58 -9.65
N PHE A 238 -0.88 9.78 -8.67
CA PHE A 238 0.54 10.04 -8.92
C PHE A 238 1.35 8.78 -8.60
N THR A 239 2.55 8.68 -9.17
CA THR A 239 3.44 7.54 -8.92
C THR A 239 4.50 7.86 -7.86
N ILE A 240 5.11 6.80 -7.31
CA ILE A 240 6.26 6.92 -6.40
C ILE A 240 7.43 7.65 -7.08
N ASP A 241 7.65 7.41 -8.37
CA ASP A 241 8.75 7.98 -9.12
C ASP A 241 8.53 9.48 -9.38
N GLU A 242 7.32 9.87 -9.77
CA GLU A 242 6.96 11.28 -10.06
C GLU A 242 7.15 12.20 -8.85
N VAL A 243 6.71 11.78 -7.66
CA VAL A 243 6.66 12.66 -6.48
C VAL A 243 7.87 12.48 -5.57
N PHE A 244 8.40 11.26 -5.47
CA PHE A 244 9.45 10.95 -4.50
C PHE A 244 10.79 10.56 -5.14
N GLY A 245 10.86 10.44 -6.47
CA GLY A 245 12.06 9.97 -7.16
C GLY A 245 12.38 8.50 -6.88
N GLY A 246 11.35 7.70 -6.60
CA GLY A 246 11.44 6.26 -6.43
C GLY A 246 11.61 5.79 -4.98
N TRP A 247 11.50 4.47 -4.83
CA TRP A 247 11.33 3.81 -3.53
C TRP A 247 12.51 3.96 -2.57
N ARG A 248 13.76 3.87 -3.06
CA ARG A 248 14.95 4.01 -2.21
C ARG A 248 15.04 5.41 -1.59
N LYS A 249 14.78 6.46 -2.36
CA LYS A 249 14.76 7.84 -1.85
C LYS A 249 13.60 8.05 -0.87
N ALA A 250 12.38 7.64 -1.24
CA ALA A 250 11.22 7.74 -0.37
C ALA A 250 11.45 7.05 0.98
N GLN A 251 11.99 5.82 0.97
CA GLN A 251 12.27 5.09 2.20
C GLN A 251 13.35 5.77 3.04
N GLN A 252 14.48 6.16 2.44
CA GLN A 252 15.58 6.79 3.16
C GLN A 252 15.13 8.10 3.83
N THR A 253 14.36 8.93 3.13
CA THR A 253 13.89 10.22 3.66
C THR A 253 12.82 10.03 4.72
N HIS A 254 11.79 9.23 4.46
CA HIS A 254 10.60 9.21 5.30
C HIS A 254 10.60 8.14 6.39
N PHE A 255 11.17 6.96 6.13
CA PHE A 255 10.88 5.76 6.92
C PHE A 255 12.10 5.12 7.60
N ALA A 256 13.32 5.45 7.17
CA ALA A 256 14.54 5.09 7.87
C ALA A 256 14.53 5.60 9.32
N ASP A 257 15.39 5.04 10.17
CA ASP A 257 15.48 5.47 11.56
C ASP A 257 16.00 6.91 11.65
N GLY A 258 15.29 7.75 12.41
CA GLY A 258 15.52 9.20 12.44
C GLY A 258 14.95 9.96 11.23
N GLY A 259 14.31 9.26 10.30
CA GLY A 259 13.64 9.83 9.14
C GLY A 259 12.41 10.67 9.51
N VAL A 260 11.75 11.24 8.51
CA VAL A 260 10.67 12.22 8.75
C VAL A 260 9.51 11.63 9.57
N PHE A 261 9.17 10.36 9.38
CA PHE A 261 8.13 9.69 10.18
C PHE A 261 8.46 9.70 11.68
N ASP A 262 9.71 9.43 12.04
CA ASP A 262 10.13 9.42 13.46
C ASP A 262 10.10 10.83 14.05
N GLN A 263 10.45 11.84 13.26
CA GLN A 263 10.42 13.24 13.68
C GLN A 263 8.99 13.73 13.94
N ILE A 264 8.02 13.33 13.11
CA ILE A 264 6.61 13.71 13.34
C ILE A 264 6.01 12.94 14.51
N TYR A 265 6.34 11.66 14.67
CA TYR A 265 5.69 10.79 15.66
C TYR A 265 6.28 10.94 17.07
N SER A 266 7.59 11.16 17.19
CA SER A 266 8.26 11.41 18.48
C SER A 266 7.87 12.75 19.13
N SER A 267 7.15 13.60 18.39
CA SER A 267 6.65 14.89 18.88
C SER A 267 5.19 14.85 19.36
N LYS A 268 4.63 13.63 19.55
CA LYS A 268 3.30 13.39 20.13
C LYS A 268 3.34 13.37 21.64
#